data_AF-A0A2G6HJ69-F1
#
_entry.id   AF-A0A2G6HJ69-F1
#
_cell.length_a   1.000
_cell.length_b   1.000
_cell.length_c   1.000
_cell.angle_alpha   90.00
_cell.angle_beta   90.00
_cell.angle_gamma   90.00
#
_symmetry.space_group_name_H-M   'P 1'
#
loop_
_entity.id
_entity.type
_entity.pdbx_description
1 polymer ?
#
loop_
_entity_poly.entity_id
_entity_poly.type
_entity_poly.pdbx_seq_one_letter_code
_entity_poly.pdbx_strand_id
1 'polypeptide(L)'
;MNPNEPNFGQFPAPPQPDQKSAGSTQQTQNPYDFIVNPAAAHKKRAIFKAQGPMRLLAIVGIISAVLLIVGLVAAQFLSGGGSTESLVSIAQQQQEIIRVAENTQRTSQDESTKGFAYTVALSIGSSQQQLQTYITKKGTKLDSKILALKRNADTDKLLDNAKATSTYDTTAQKVLDGLLKDYVDALKEVYQKTNSNELKEILRSNFKAAKTLLIQSENIAS
;
A
#
# COMPACT_ATOMS: atom_id res chain seq x y z
N MET A 1 -0.37 74.11 31.63
CA MET A 1 -1.59 74.35 30.81
C MET A 1 -1.12 74.99 29.51
N ASN A 2 -1.25 74.27 28.39
CA ASN A 2 -0.73 74.70 27.09
C ASN A 2 -1.93 74.78 26.11
N PRO A 3 -2.24 75.95 25.50
CA PRO A 3 -3.54 76.20 24.87
C PRO A 3 -3.61 75.94 23.35
N ASN A 4 -2.82 75.03 22.77
CA ASN A 4 -2.81 74.80 21.32
C ASN A 4 -3.12 73.33 20.95
N GLU A 5 -4.39 72.94 21.00
CA GLU A 5 -4.87 71.77 20.25
C GLU A 5 -5.86 72.22 19.16
N PRO A 6 -5.64 71.83 17.89
CA PRO A 6 -6.57 72.12 16.81
C PRO A 6 -7.84 71.26 16.91
N ASN A 7 -8.98 71.93 16.75
CA ASN A 7 -10.34 71.40 16.74
C ASN A 7 -10.58 70.54 15.48
N PHE A 8 -10.73 69.23 15.63
CA PHE A 8 -11.11 68.32 14.54
C PHE A 8 -12.64 68.19 14.49
N GLY A 9 -13.22 68.72 13.41
CA GLY A 9 -14.67 68.76 13.19
C GLY A 9 -15.34 67.38 13.13
N GLN A 10 -16.59 67.36 13.62
CA GLN A 10 -17.51 66.21 13.58
C GLN A 10 -17.93 65.88 12.14
N PHE A 11 -17.91 64.59 11.79
CA PHE A 11 -18.54 64.08 10.57
C PHE A 11 -19.99 63.61 10.85
N PRO A 12 -20.95 63.88 9.95
CA PRO A 12 -22.35 63.49 10.12
C PRO A 12 -22.57 61.98 9.93
N ALA A 13 -23.50 61.42 10.70
CA ALA A 13 -23.88 60.01 10.65
C ALA A 13 -24.68 59.68 9.37
N PRO A 14 -24.43 58.53 8.71
CA PRO A 14 -25.20 58.11 7.54
C PRO A 14 -26.60 57.58 7.91
N PRO A 15 -27.60 57.74 7.02
CA PRO A 15 -29.00 57.42 7.26
C PRO A 15 -29.27 55.89 7.28
N GLN A 16 -30.16 55.45 8.17
CA GLN A 16 -30.71 54.09 8.18
C GLN A 16 -31.88 53.97 7.18
N PRO A 17 -31.91 52.96 6.29
CA PRO A 17 -33.09 52.65 5.50
C PRO A 17 -34.06 51.69 6.22
N ASP A 18 -35.34 51.99 6.01
CA ASP A 18 -36.56 51.39 6.57
C ASP A 18 -36.78 49.90 6.28
N GLN A 19 -37.40 49.21 7.25
CA GLN A 19 -38.05 47.91 7.06
C GLN A 19 -39.41 48.07 6.36
N LYS A 20 -39.63 47.38 5.23
CA LYS A 20 -40.97 47.03 4.71
C LYS A 20 -41.00 45.63 4.10
N SER A 21 -42.11 44.94 4.34
CA SER A 21 -42.37 43.52 4.13
C SER A 21 -42.93 43.14 2.74
N ALA A 22 -42.74 41.85 2.42
CA ALA A 22 -43.57 40.92 1.62
C ALA A 22 -43.56 40.95 0.07
N GLY A 23 -43.24 39.78 -0.54
CA GLY A 23 -43.73 39.38 -1.88
C GLY A 23 -42.78 38.59 -2.80
N SER A 24 -43.01 37.27 -2.90
CA SER A 24 -42.76 36.32 -4.03
C SER A 24 -41.36 36.10 -4.68
N THR A 25 -40.84 34.89 -4.43
CA THR A 25 -40.19 33.92 -5.36
C THR A 25 -39.29 34.41 -6.50
N GLN A 26 -37.97 34.35 -6.28
CA GLN A 26 -36.99 33.93 -7.29
C GLN A 26 -35.68 33.51 -6.59
N GLN A 27 -35.32 32.25 -6.77
CA GLN A 27 -34.24 31.55 -6.08
C GLN A 27 -32.87 32.01 -6.62
N THR A 28 -32.38 33.13 -6.09
CA THR A 28 -31.00 33.57 -6.24
C THR A 28 -30.19 32.90 -5.13
N GLN A 29 -29.30 31.98 -5.48
CA GLN A 29 -28.40 31.34 -4.51
C GLN A 29 -27.59 32.43 -3.79
N ASN A 30 -27.86 32.60 -2.49
CA ASN A 30 -27.21 33.59 -1.65
C ASN A 30 -25.83 33.02 -1.24
N PRO A 31 -24.71 33.69 -1.57
CA PRO A 31 -23.36 33.15 -1.34
C PRO A 31 -23.00 33.01 0.14
N TYR A 32 -23.84 33.50 1.06
CA TYR A 32 -23.64 33.43 2.51
C TYR A 32 -24.47 32.35 3.23
N ASP A 33 -25.10 31.42 2.49
CA ASP A 33 -25.91 30.33 3.07
C ASP A 33 -25.11 29.39 3.99
N PHE A 34 -23.77 29.39 3.87
CA PHE A 34 -22.87 28.65 4.76
C PHE A 34 -22.83 29.18 6.20
N ILE A 35 -23.27 30.42 6.46
CA ILE A 35 -23.22 31.02 7.81
C ILE A 35 -24.42 30.58 8.65
N VAL A 36 -25.56 30.27 8.01
CA VAL A 36 -26.85 30.17 8.69
C VAL A 36 -27.35 28.73 8.85
N ASN A 37 -26.78 27.78 8.10
CA ASN A 37 -27.15 26.38 8.21
C ASN A 37 -25.90 25.48 8.08
N PRO A 38 -25.17 25.22 9.19
CA PRO A 38 -24.11 24.23 9.13
C PRO A 38 -24.74 22.90 8.71
N ALA A 39 -24.30 22.37 7.57
CA ALA A 39 -24.84 21.19 6.92
C ALA A 39 -25.20 20.10 7.93
N ALA A 40 -26.45 19.64 7.87
CA ALA A 40 -26.93 18.48 8.60
C ALA A 40 -25.90 17.35 8.50
N ALA A 41 -25.44 16.88 9.65
CA ALA A 41 -24.34 15.95 9.80
C ALA A 41 -24.46 14.79 8.79
N HIS A 42 -23.51 14.72 7.84
CA HIS A 42 -23.33 13.52 7.04
C HIS A 42 -23.21 12.33 7.99
N LYS A 43 -24.10 11.35 7.82
CA LYS A 43 -24.14 10.12 8.61
C LYS A 43 -22.73 9.55 8.69
N LYS A 44 -22.15 9.62 9.89
CA LYS A 44 -20.85 9.03 10.17
C LYS A 44 -20.97 7.55 9.84
N ARG A 45 -20.22 7.07 8.83
CA ARG A 45 -19.89 5.64 8.78
C ARG A 45 -19.27 5.33 10.12
N ALA A 46 -19.76 4.28 10.77
CA ALA A 46 -19.25 3.82 12.05
C ALA A 46 -17.81 3.36 11.86
N ILE A 47 -16.88 4.32 11.89
CA ILE A 47 -15.49 4.05 12.17
C ILE A 47 -15.50 3.63 13.62
N PHE A 48 -15.45 2.32 13.85
CA PHE A 48 -15.21 1.75 15.16
C PHE A 48 -13.93 2.38 15.71
N LYS A 49 -14.09 3.44 16.50
CA LYS A 49 -13.07 3.90 17.44
C LYS A 49 -13.05 2.87 18.56
N ALA A 50 -12.46 1.71 18.27
CA ALA A 50 -12.11 0.78 19.31
C ALA A 50 -11.07 1.47 20.21
N GLN A 51 -11.43 1.72 21.46
CA GLN A 51 -10.51 2.09 22.53
C GLN A 51 -10.22 0.82 23.34
N GLY A 52 -8.97 0.60 23.73
CA GLY A 52 -8.54 -0.54 24.53
C GLY A 52 -8.22 -1.83 23.74
N PRO A 53 -8.20 -3.01 24.39
CA PRO A 53 -7.67 -4.27 23.84
C PRO A 53 -8.40 -4.77 22.57
N MET A 54 -9.57 -4.20 22.27
CA MET A 54 -10.28 -4.44 21.01
C MET A 54 -9.53 -3.89 19.77
N ARG A 55 -8.66 -2.88 19.91
CA ARG A 55 -7.74 -2.46 18.83
C ARG A 55 -6.72 -3.55 18.51
N LEU A 56 -6.21 -4.22 19.54
CA LEU A 56 -5.20 -5.26 19.40
C LEU A 56 -5.82 -6.50 18.73
N LEU A 57 -7.05 -6.87 19.09
CA LEU A 57 -7.83 -7.91 18.40
C LEU A 57 -8.22 -7.53 16.96
N ALA A 58 -8.54 -6.27 16.69
CA ALA A 58 -8.81 -5.79 15.33
C ALA A 58 -7.55 -5.80 14.45
N ILE A 59 -6.38 -5.46 15.00
CA ILE A 59 -5.08 -5.54 14.32
C ILE A 59 -4.75 -7.00 13.99
N VAL A 60 -4.92 -7.93 14.94
CA VAL A 60 -4.71 -9.37 14.70
C VAL A 60 -5.69 -9.91 13.65
N GLY A 61 -6.96 -9.49 13.69
CA GLY A 61 -8.00 -9.90 12.73
C GLY A 61 -7.81 -9.37 11.31
N ILE A 62 -7.30 -8.14 11.14
CA ILE A 62 -7.02 -7.57 9.82
C ILE A 62 -5.75 -8.20 9.22
N ILE A 63 -4.71 -8.40 10.04
CA ILE A 63 -3.48 -9.06 9.58
C ILE A 63 -3.77 -10.50 9.15
N SER A 64 -4.58 -11.26 9.90
CA SER A 64 -4.93 -12.63 9.54
C SER A 64 -5.84 -12.70 8.31
N ALA A 65 -6.81 -11.80 8.17
CA ALA A 65 -7.69 -11.74 6.99
C ALA A 65 -6.91 -11.36 5.72
N VAL A 66 -5.94 -10.45 5.80
CA VAL A 66 -5.14 -10.05 4.63
C VAL A 66 -4.10 -11.12 4.26
N LEU A 67 -3.47 -11.80 5.23
CA LEU A 67 -2.62 -12.97 4.95
C LEU A 67 -3.42 -14.10 4.27
N LEU A 68 -4.67 -14.31 4.68
CA LEU A 68 -5.57 -15.26 4.02
C LEU A 68 -5.93 -14.81 2.59
N ILE A 69 -6.15 -13.52 2.35
CA ILE A 69 -6.47 -12.99 1.01
C ILE A 69 -5.27 -13.07 0.06
N VAL A 70 -4.05 -12.77 0.54
CA VAL A 70 -2.81 -12.91 -0.25
C VAL A 70 -2.61 -14.37 -0.69
N GLY A 71 -2.81 -15.34 0.22
CA GLY A 71 -2.76 -16.76 -0.12
C GLY A 71 -3.89 -17.23 -1.06
N LEU A 72 -5.09 -16.65 -0.97
CA LEU A 72 -6.24 -17.07 -1.80
C LEU A 72 -6.12 -16.61 -3.27
N VAL A 73 -5.49 -15.46 -3.52
CA VAL A 73 -5.27 -14.94 -4.88
C VAL A 73 -4.13 -15.67 -5.58
N ALA A 74 -3.13 -16.16 -4.85
CA ALA A 74 -2.10 -17.05 -5.39
C ALA A 74 -2.71 -18.37 -5.91
N ALA A 75 -3.67 -18.94 -5.17
CA ALA A 75 -4.34 -20.21 -5.49
C ALA A 75 -5.04 -20.27 -6.87
N GLN A 76 -5.50 -19.13 -7.39
CA GLN A 76 -6.37 -19.07 -8.58
C GLN A 76 -5.62 -18.98 -9.92
N PHE A 77 -4.29 -18.82 -9.92
CA PHE A 77 -3.49 -18.70 -11.15
C PHE A 77 -2.46 -19.84 -11.34
N LEU A 78 -2.53 -20.91 -10.52
CA LEU A 78 -1.61 -22.06 -10.52
C LEU A 78 -2.04 -23.22 -11.45
N SER A 79 -3.00 -23.01 -12.36
CA SER A 79 -3.48 -24.06 -13.28
C SER A 79 -2.68 -24.19 -14.59
N GLY A 80 -1.78 -23.24 -14.90
CA GLY A 80 -0.94 -23.29 -16.11
C GLY A 80 0.46 -23.83 -15.82
N GLY A 81 0.75 -25.06 -16.25
CA GLY A 81 2.00 -25.75 -15.95
C GLY A 81 3.15 -25.48 -16.93
N GLY A 82 4.29 -24.98 -16.44
CA GLY A 82 5.57 -24.94 -17.17
C GLY A 82 5.63 -24.01 -18.39
N SER A 83 4.60 -23.20 -18.62
CA SER A 83 4.48 -22.31 -19.77
C SER A 83 5.13 -20.95 -19.49
N THR A 84 5.38 -20.19 -20.56
CA THR A 84 5.85 -18.80 -20.49
C THR A 84 5.00 -17.95 -19.53
N GLU A 85 3.69 -18.19 -19.46
CA GLU A 85 2.77 -17.47 -18.56
C GLU A 85 3.11 -17.69 -17.08
N SER A 86 3.44 -18.93 -16.67
CA SER A 86 3.86 -19.22 -15.30
C SER A 86 5.15 -18.47 -14.95
N LEU A 87 6.07 -18.35 -15.91
CA LEU A 87 7.33 -17.61 -15.72
C LEU A 87 7.10 -16.09 -15.64
N VAL A 88 6.21 -15.55 -16.46
CA VAL A 88 5.79 -14.14 -16.37
C VAL A 88 5.12 -13.87 -15.02
N SER A 89 4.24 -14.78 -14.58
CA SER A 89 3.55 -14.71 -13.29
C SER A 89 4.54 -14.71 -12.10
N ILE A 90 5.61 -15.51 -12.16
CA ILE A 90 6.70 -15.48 -11.18
C ILE A 90 7.46 -14.14 -11.25
N ALA A 91 7.79 -13.64 -12.44
CA ALA A 91 8.50 -12.37 -12.60
C ALA A 91 7.71 -11.18 -12.05
N GLN A 92 6.39 -11.20 -12.20
CA GLN A 92 5.47 -10.22 -11.61
C GLN A 92 5.41 -10.34 -10.09
N GLN A 93 5.42 -11.55 -9.54
CA GLN A 93 5.46 -11.75 -8.09
C GLN A 93 6.79 -11.25 -7.49
N GLN A 94 7.91 -11.50 -8.16
CA GLN A 94 9.21 -10.92 -7.80
C GLN A 94 9.15 -9.39 -7.81
N GLN A 95 8.48 -8.78 -8.80
CA GLN A 95 8.31 -7.33 -8.85
C GLN A 95 7.54 -6.78 -7.65
N GLU A 96 6.48 -7.47 -7.23
CA GLU A 96 5.70 -7.06 -6.06
C GLU A 96 6.52 -7.17 -4.77
N ILE A 97 7.30 -8.26 -4.61
CA ILE A 97 8.20 -8.42 -3.47
C ILE A 97 9.22 -7.27 -3.43
N ILE A 98 9.87 -6.95 -4.56
CA ILE A 98 10.83 -5.85 -4.67
C ILE A 98 10.17 -4.53 -4.28
N ARG A 99 8.98 -4.24 -4.82
CA ARG A 99 8.25 -3.00 -4.55
C ARG A 99 7.90 -2.85 -3.06
N VAL A 100 7.39 -3.92 -2.45
CA VAL A 100 7.04 -3.92 -1.01
C VAL A 100 8.29 -3.80 -0.16
N ALA A 101 9.38 -4.45 -0.54
CA ALA A 101 10.67 -4.38 0.16
C ALA A 101 11.26 -2.97 0.08
N GLU A 102 11.33 -2.35 -1.09
CA GLU A 102 11.79 -0.96 -1.26
C GLU A 102 10.93 0.03 -0.48
N ASN A 103 9.60 -0.17 -0.46
CA ASN A 103 8.70 0.66 0.33
C ASN A 103 8.94 0.49 1.84
N THR A 104 9.20 -0.74 2.27
CA THR A 104 9.55 -1.07 3.66
C THR A 104 10.87 -0.44 4.05
N GLN A 105 11.92 -0.58 3.25
CA GLN A 105 13.21 0.07 3.49
C GLN A 105 13.08 1.59 3.68
N ARG A 106 12.23 2.26 2.89
CA ARG A 106 12.00 3.71 2.99
C ARG A 106 11.16 4.14 4.19
N THR A 107 10.24 3.28 4.67
CA THR A 107 9.21 3.69 5.64
C THR A 107 9.44 3.14 7.05
N SER A 108 10.06 1.97 7.14
CA SER A 108 10.43 1.30 8.39
C SER A 108 11.20 2.25 9.30
N GLN A 109 10.92 2.20 10.59
CA GLN A 109 11.71 2.95 11.59
C GLN A 109 12.72 2.03 12.29
N ASP A 110 12.49 0.72 12.23
CA ASP A 110 13.41 -0.27 12.73
C ASP A 110 14.54 -0.56 11.71
N GLU A 111 15.79 -0.45 12.16
CA GLU A 111 16.97 -0.65 11.30
C GLU A 111 17.13 -2.12 10.85
N SER A 112 16.73 -3.08 11.69
CA SER A 112 16.79 -4.50 11.33
C SER A 112 15.83 -4.82 10.17
N THR A 113 14.63 -4.23 10.22
CA THR A 113 13.59 -4.36 9.20
C THR A 113 13.99 -3.64 7.91
N LYS A 114 14.64 -2.46 7.98
CA LYS A 114 15.23 -1.81 6.80
C LYS A 114 16.30 -2.68 6.15
N GLY A 115 17.23 -3.21 6.94
CA GLY A 115 18.33 -4.05 6.45
C GLY A 115 17.82 -5.34 5.81
N PHE A 116 16.82 -5.98 6.43
CA PHE A 116 16.13 -7.12 5.83
C PHE A 116 15.47 -6.75 4.51
N ALA A 117 14.66 -5.68 4.48
CA ALA A 117 13.97 -5.25 3.27
C ALA A 117 14.94 -4.91 2.13
N TYR A 118 16.06 -4.25 2.42
CA TYR A 118 17.13 -4.02 1.45
C TYR A 118 17.70 -5.33 0.89
N THR A 119 17.98 -6.30 1.76
CA THR A 119 18.52 -7.62 1.36
C THR A 119 17.53 -8.38 0.49
N VAL A 120 16.24 -8.32 0.81
CA VAL A 120 15.15 -8.88 0.00
C VAL A 120 15.11 -8.23 -1.37
N ALA A 121 15.08 -6.89 -1.45
CA ALA A 121 15.03 -6.18 -2.72
C ALA A 121 16.21 -6.54 -3.63
N LEU A 122 17.43 -6.58 -3.08
CA LEU A 122 18.64 -6.93 -3.83
C LEU A 122 18.64 -8.38 -4.32
N SER A 123 18.30 -9.32 -3.44
CA SER A 123 18.32 -10.75 -3.74
C SER A 123 17.23 -11.13 -4.74
N ILE A 124 16.00 -10.63 -4.54
CA ILE A 124 14.89 -10.89 -5.45
C ILE A 124 15.07 -10.15 -6.78
N GLY A 125 15.62 -8.93 -6.78
CA GLY A 125 16.00 -8.23 -8.01
C GLY A 125 17.01 -9.02 -8.85
N SER A 126 18.02 -9.60 -8.21
CA SER A 126 19.00 -10.48 -8.89
C SER A 126 18.34 -11.73 -9.48
N SER A 127 17.47 -12.39 -8.71
CA SER A 127 16.67 -13.54 -9.18
C SER A 127 15.73 -13.18 -10.33
N GLN A 128 15.14 -11.99 -10.30
CA GLN A 128 14.26 -11.49 -11.35
C GLN A 128 15.02 -11.25 -12.64
N GLN A 129 16.22 -10.67 -12.57
CA GLN A 129 17.07 -10.47 -13.75
C GLN A 129 17.45 -11.80 -14.42
N GLN A 130 17.80 -12.83 -13.62
CA GLN A 130 18.09 -14.18 -14.13
C GLN A 130 16.89 -14.76 -14.90
N LEU A 131 15.70 -14.66 -14.30
CA LEU A 131 14.48 -15.19 -14.91
C LEU A 131 14.05 -14.40 -16.14
N GLN A 132 14.08 -13.05 -16.10
CA GLN A 132 13.77 -12.20 -17.24
C GLN A 132 14.71 -12.46 -18.42
N THR A 133 16.00 -12.68 -18.16
CA THR A 133 16.98 -13.03 -19.20
C THR A 133 16.58 -14.33 -19.90
N TYR A 134 16.19 -15.36 -19.14
CA TYR A 134 15.69 -16.62 -19.70
C TYR A 134 14.42 -16.41 -20.53
N ILE A 135 13.42 -15.71 -20.00
CA ILE A 135 12.13 -15.48 -20.68
C ILE A 135 12.34 -14.70 -21.99
N THR A 136 13.20 -13.67 -21.96
CA THR A 136 13.54 -12.87 -23.15
C THR A 136 14.27 -13.69 -24.20
N LYS A 137 15.21 -14.56 -23.79
CA LYS A 137 15.88 -15.52 -24.68
C LYS A 137 14.89 -16.50 -25.34
N LYS A 138 13.76 -16.78 -24.70
CA LYS A 138 12.65 -17.58 -25.24
C LYS A 138 11.63 -16.76 -26.05
N GLY A 139 11.91 -15.48 -26.32
CA GLY A 139 11.15 -14.63 -27.24
C GLY A 139 10.03 -13.82 -26.60
N THR A 140 9.86 -13.86 -25.29
CA THR A 140 8.83 -13.08 -24.59
C THR A 140 9.45 -11.85 -23.93
N LYS A 141 9.00 -10.67 -24.32
CA LYS A 141 9.45 -9.41 -23.72
C LYS A 141 8.67 -9.15 -22.43
N LEU A 142 9.40 -8.84 -21.36
CA LEU A 142 8.85 -8.33 -20.11
C LEU A 142 9.14 -6.85 -20.05
N ASP A 143 8.12 -6.02 -20.18
CA ASP A 143 8.23 -4.59 -19.94
C ASP A 143 7.72 -4.23 -18.52
N SER A 144 7.95 -2.99 -18.12
CA SER A 144 7.55 -2.50 -16.80
C SER A 144 6.04 -2.56 -16.56
N LYS A 145 5.21 -2.48 -17.60
CA LYS A 145 3.75 -2.58 -17.47
C LYS A 145 3.35 -4.01 -17.14
N ILE A 146 3.92 -4.99 -17.83
CA ILE A 146 3.67 -6.42 -17.58
C ILE A 146 4.13 -6.79 -16.18
N LEU A 147 5.32 -6.36 -15.76
CA LEU A 147 5.86 -6.66 -14.44
C LEU A 147 5.00 -6.08 -13.30
N ALA A 148 4.34 -4.94 -13.53
CA ALA A 148 3.52 -4.27 -12.52
C ALA A 148 2.12 -4.89 -12.34
N LEU A 149 1.69 -5.85 -13.17
CA LEU A 149 0.31 -6.36 -13.17
C LEU A 149 -0.10 -7.07 -11.87
N LYS A 150 0.85 -7.61 -11.09
CA LYS A 150 0.58 -8.24 -9.78
C LYS A 150 0.71 -7.29 -8.60
N ARG A 151 0.85 -5.99 -8.84
CA ARG A 151 0.84 -5.01 -7.76
C ARG A 151 -0.44 -5.16 -6.94
N ASN A 152 -0.30 -5.34 -5.63
CA ASN A 152 -1.44 -5.58 -4.75
C ASN A 152 -1.81 -4.29 -3.99
N ALA A 153 -2.97 -3.72 -4.33
CA ALA A 153 -3.49 -2.51 -3.67
C ALA A 153 -3.94 -2.76 -2.23
N ASP A 154 -4.30 -3.99 -1.86
CA ASP A 154 -4.67 -4.32 -0.49
C ASP A 154 -3.43 -4.47 0.41
N THR A 155 -2.30 -4.91 -0.14
CA THR A 155 -1.00 -4.80 0.53
C THR A 155 -0.68 -3.34 0.84
N ASP A 156 -0.91 -2.42 -0.11
CA ASP A 156 -0.67 -0.99 0.10
C ASP A 156 -1.55 -0.45 1.25
N LYS A 157 -2.86 -0.74 1.22
CA LYS A 157 -3.78 -0.35 2.30
C LYS A 157 -3.39 -0.93 3.65
N LEU A 158 -2.98 -2.20 3.70
CA LEU A 158 -2.57 -2.86 4.93
C LEU A 158 -1.37 -2.14 5.54
N LEU A 159 -0.34 -1.88 4.73
CA LEU A 159 0.87 -1.21 5.19
C LEU A 159 0.60 0.24 5.60
N ASP A 160 -0.24 0.97 4.86
CA ASP A 160 -0.62 2.34 5.23
C ASP A 160 -1.42 2.39 6.54
N ASN A 161 -2.34 1.44 6.76
CA ASN A 161 -3.05 1.30 8.03
C ASN A 161 -2.07 0.99 9.17
N ALA A 162 -1.08 0.13 8.94
CA ALA A 162 -0.07 -0.22 9.94
C ALA A 162 0.81 0.96 10.35
N LYS A 163 1.03 1.95 9.46
CA LYS A 163 1.68 3.22 9.81
C LYS A 163 0.84 3.99 10.84
N ALA A 164 -0.47 4.08 10.62
CA ALA A 164 -1.39 4.81 11.50
C ALA A 164 -1.55 4.16 12.89
N THR A 165 -1.17 2.89 13.04
CA THR A 165 -1.28 2.13 14.29
C THR A 165 0.06 1.82 14.96
N SER A 166 1.18 2.38 14.47
CA SER A 166 2.53 2.10 14.98
C SER A 166 2.90 0.60 14.96
N THR A 167 2.37 -0.14 13.98
CA THR A 167 2.65 -1.58 13.79
C THR A 167 3.26 -1.86 12.42
N TYR A 168 3.87 -0.85 11.80
CA TYR A 168 4.38 -0.93 10.43
C TYR A 168 5.40 -2.05 10.26
N ASP A 169 6.47 -2.06 11.07
CA ASP A 169 7.61 -2.97 10.89
C ASP A 169 7.18 -4.43 11.02
N THR A 170 6.42 -4.77 12.06
CA THR A 170 5.88 -6.13 12.27
C THR A 170 4.90 -6.55 11.17
N THR A 171 4.11 -5.61 10.64
CA THR A 171 3.18 -5.90 9.52
C THR A 171 3.95 -6.09 8.22
N ALA A 172 4.95 -5.26 7.95
CA ALA A 172 5.78 -5.34 6.77
C ALA A 172 6.59 -6.64 6.72
N GLN A 173 7.18 -7.06 7.84
CA GLN A 173 7.85 -8.35 7.96
C GLN A 173 6.92 -9.51 7.60
N LYS A 174 5.70 -9.54 8.18
CA LYS A 174 4.70 -10.59 7.87
C LYS A 174 4.26 -10.60 6.41
N VAL A 175 4.09 -9.42 5.82
CA VAL A 175 3.74 -9.30 4.40
C VAL A 175 4.88 -9.84 3.53
N LEU A 176 6.13 -9.44 3.79
CA LEU A 176 7.28 -9.92 3.03
C LEU A 176 7.47 -11.44 3.18
N ASP A 177 7.33 -11.97 4.38
CA ASP A 177 7.37 -13.41 4.66
C ASP A 177 6.28 -14.17 3.88
N GLY A 178 5.04 -13.68 3.87
CA GLY A 178 3.95 -14.26 3.09
C GLY A 178 4.24 -14.26 1.59
N LEU A 179 4.67 -13.12 1.04
CA LEU A 179 5.02 -13.01 -0.38
C LEU A 179 6.19 -13.93 -0.77
N LEU A 180 7.19 -14.08 0.10
CA LEU A 180 8.33 -14.97 -0.11
C LEU A 180 7.90 -16.45 -0.07
N LYS A 181 6.97 -16.83 0.82
CA LYS A 181 6.40 -18.19 0.87
C LYS A 181 5.67 -18.54 -0.42
N ASP A 182 4.76 -17.66 -0.86
CA ASP A 182 4.02 -17.84 -2.10
C ASP A 182 4.97 -17.95 -3.31
N TYR A 183 6.05 -17.18 -3.31
CA TYR A 183 7.07 -17.22 -4.37
C TYR A 183 7.86 -18.54 -4.37
N VAL A 184 8.25 -19.04 -3.19
CA VAL A 184 8.89 -20.36 -3.02
C VAL A 184 8.00 -21.48 -3.57
N ASP A 185 6.70 -21.43 -3.31
CA ASP A 185 5.75 -22.42 -3.79
C ASP A 185 5.56 -22.35 -5.31
N ALA A 186 5.44 -21.14 -5.88
CA ALA A 186 5.37 -20.95 -7.33
C ALA A 186 6.62 -21.49 -8.05
N LEU A 187 7.82 -21.24 -7.50
CA LEU A 187 9.06 -21.78 -8.03
C LEU A 187 9.08 -23.31 -8.00
N LYS A 188 8.67 -23.91 -6.88
CA LYS A 188 8.62 -25.37 -6.71
C LYS A 188 7.68 -26.02 -7.72
N GLU A 189 6.51 -25.42 -7.94
CA GLU A 189 5.54 -25.92 -8.89
C GLU A 189 6.09 -25.90 -10.32
N VAL A 190 6.63 -24.77 -10.78
CA VAL A 190 7.18 -24.67 -12.14
C VAL A 190 8.39 -25.60 -12.31
N TYR A 191 9.21 -25.76 -11.27
CA TYR A 191 10.34 -26.69 -11.27
C TYR A 191 9.90 -28.15 -11.50
N GLN A 192 8.81 -28.56 -10.87
CA GLN A 192 8.25 -29.92 -11.02
C GLN A 192 7.65 -30.16 -12.41
N LYS A 193 7.09 -29.10 -13.03
CA LYS A 193 6.40 -29.21 -14.33
C LYS A 193 7.31 -29.01 -15.54
N THR A 194 8.47 -28.37 -15.39
CA THR A 194 9.37 -28.10 -16.51
C THR A 194 10.32 -29.27 -16.82
N ASN A 195 10.61 -29.47 -18.11
CA ASN A 195 11.63 -30.39 -18.60
C ASN A 195 12.94 -29.70 -19.00
N SER A 196 13.02 -28.37 -18.90
CA SER A 196 14.22 -27.62 -19.29
C SER A 196 15.27 -27.62 -18.17
N ASN A 197 16.44 -28.22 -18.41
CA ASN A 197 17.55 -28.21 -17.45
C ASN A 197 18.04 -26.79 -17.13
N GLU A 198 18.18 -25.94 -18.16
CA GLU A 198 18.53 -24.52 -17.99
C GLU A 198 17.54 -23.80 -17.06
N LEU A 199 16.23 -24.03 -17.24
CA LEU A 199 15.22 -23.44 -16.36
C LEU A 199 15.25 -24.02 -14.95
N LYS A 200 15.46 -25.34 -14.80
CA LYS A 200 15.58 -25.98 -13.48
C LYS A 200 16.71 -25.37 -12.65
N GLU A 201 17.84 -25.08 -13.28
CA GLU A 201 18.98 -24.42 -12.64
C GLU A 201 18.62 -23.02 -12.12
N ILE A 202 17.96 -22.21 -12.96
CA ILE A 202 17.49 -20.87 -12.57
C ILE A 202 16.49 -20.94 -11.42
N LEU A 203 15.49 -21.81 -11.53
CA LEU A 203 14.46 -21.98 -10.50
C LEU A 203 15.06 -22.47 -9.18
N ARG A 204 16.04 -23.37 -9.21
CA ARG A 204 16.75 -23.86 -8.02
C ARG A 204 17.56 -22.75 -7.34
N SER A 205 18.29 -21.96 -8.11
CA SER A 205 19.03 -20.79 -7.62
C SER A 205 18.08 -19.80 -6.91
N ASN A 206 16.99 -19.45 -7.59
CA ASN A 206 15.95 -18.55 -7.09
C ASN A 206 15.26 -19.09 -5.83
N PHE A 207 14.99 -20.40 -5.79
CA PHE A 207 14.38 -21.07 -4.64
C PHE A 207 15.31 -21.01 -3.41
N LYS A 208 16.60 -21.29 -3.60
CA LYS A 208 17.59 -21.23 -2.52
C LYS A 208 17.69 -19.82 -1.95
N ALA A 209 17.78 -18.80 -2.81
CA ALA A 209 17.81 -17.41 -2.38
C ALA A 209 16.56 -17.04 -1.57
N ALA A 210 15.36 -17.37 -2.06
CA ALA A 210 14.10 -17.10 -1.36
C ALA A 210 14.00 -17.82 -0.01
N LYS A 211 14.44 -19.08 0.07
CA LYS A 211 14.50 -19.84 1.32
C LYS A 211 15.46 -19.21 2.34
N THR A 212 16.62 -18.72 1.89
CA THR A 212 17.56 -18.00 2.77
C THR A 212 16.92 -16.73 3.32
N LEU A 213 16.18 -15.97 2.52
CA LEU A 213 15.45 -14.79 2.98
C LEU A 213 14.36 -15.13 4.01
N LEU A 214 13.64 -16.24 3.83
CA LEU A 214 12.67 -16.70 4.83
C LEU A 214 13.33 -17.01 6.18
N ILE A 215 14.46 -17.72 6.17
CA ILE A 215 15.25 -17.98 7.39
C ILE A 215 15.71 -16.67 8.03
N GLN A 216 16.16 -15.70 7.23
CA GLN A 216 16.55 -14.38 7.74
C GLN A 216 15.36 -13.65 8.37
N SER A 217 14.16 -13.76 7.78
CA SER A 217 12.94 -13.16 8.32
C SER A 217 12.56 -13.70 9.70
N GLU A 218 12.84 -14.97 9.99
CA GLU A 218 12.57 -15.56 11.31
C GLU A 218 13.54 -15.02 12.37
N ASN A 219 14.80 -14.78 12.00
CA ASN A 219 15.83 -14.27 12.90
C ASN A 219 15.66 -12.80 13.29
N ILE A 220 14.98 -11.98 12.47
CA ILE A 220 14.68 -10.57 12.79
C ILE A 220 13.39 -10.39 13.61
N ALA A 221 12.53 -11.41 13.64
CA ALA A 221 11.28 -11.39 14.41
C ALA A 221 11.49 -11.86 15.86
N SER A 222 12.71 -12.31 16.19
CA SER A 222 13.15 -12.82 17.50
C SER A 222 13.79 -11.71 18.33
#